data_AF-A0AAN6JJE1-F1
#
_entry.id   AF-A0AAN6JJE1-F1
#
_cell.length_a   1.000
_cell.length_b   1.000
_cell.length_c   1.000
_cell.angle_alpha   90.00
_cell.angle_beta   90.00
_cell.angle_gamma   90.00
#
_symmetry.space_group_name_H-M   'P 1'
#
loop_
_entity.id
_entity.type
_entity.pdbx_description
1 polymer ?
#
loop_
_entity_poly.entity_id
_entity_poly.type
_entity_poly.pdbx_seq_one_letter_code
_entity_poly.pdbx_strand_id
1 'polypeptide(L)'
;MDQFPGLRSHSLLGQGGFGTVHLASYQPPEDAPARERFVALKQIQIAAKKKEEQIYAQSLLDREIELQHKIRSPYLVWLEGAFSSPETSSTCLVLELCVLGDLYEYIAAGAVSFVPGYTPTQSESAFRRGTSMYNCHPGAGLHERVILSLTAQLAKALDWLHSNNVVHRDIKSENLMLHIPPDDHLKIGHPVGIPLLKIADFGLARQLELDQPARTQ
;
A
#
# COMPACT_ATOMS: atom_id res chain seq x y z
N MET A 1 -15.49 10.84 -13.46
CA MET A 1 -15.25 9.38 -13.47
C MET A 1 -14.53 8.91 -14.73
N ASP A 2 -14.19 9.80 -15.68
CA ASP A 2 -13.65 9.40 -17.00
C ASP A 2 -12.21 8.88 -16.98
N GLN A 3 -11.46 9.10 -15.90
CA GLN A 3 -10.06 8.66 -15.77
C GLN A 3 -9.92 7.20 -15.30
N PHE A 4 -10.95 6.62 -14.70
CA PHE A 4 -10.96 5.25 -14.16
C PHE A 4 -12.27 4.53 -14.51
N PRO A 5 -12.51 4.25 -15.80
CA PRO A 5 -13.76 3.64 -16.25
C PRO A 5 -13.95 2.26 -15.62
N GLY A 6 -15.17 2.00 -15.14
CA GLY A 6 -15.54 0.71 -14.54
C GLY A 6 -14.99 0.48 -13.14
N LEU A 7 -14.34 1.45 -12.49
CA LEU A 7 -13.92 1.34 -11.10
C LEU A 7 -15.13 1.31 -10.15
N ARG A 8 -15.23 0.28 -9.32
CA ARG A 8 -16.29 0.09 -8.34
C ARG A 8 -15.71 -0.15 -6.95
N SER A 9 -16.19 0.60 -5.97
CA SER A 9 -15.86 0.40 -4.55
C SER A 9 -16.69 -0.74 -3.95
N HIS A 10 -16.07 -1.52 -3.08
CA HIS A 10 -16.64 -2.67 -2.36
C HIS A 10 -16.54 -2.45 -0.84
N SER A 11 -16.04 -3.44 -0.09
CA SER A 11 -15.92 -3.44 1.36
C SER A 11 -14.89 -2.44 1.90
N LEU A 12 -15.14 -1.91 3.09
CA LEU A 12 -14.15 -1.16 3.88
C LEU A 12 -13.03 -2.11 4.32
N LEU A 13 -11.78 -1.73 4.04
CA LEU A 13 -10.58 -2.43 4.48
C LEU A 13 -9.97 -1.79 5.73
N GLY A 14 -10.05 -0.47 5.86
CA GLY A 14 -9.49 0.24 7.01
C GLY A 14 -10.00 1.67 7.13
N GLN A 15 -9.93 2.22 8.34
CA GLN A 15 -10.26 3.61 8.63
C GLN A 15 -9.18 4.20 9.54
N GLY A 16 -8.63 5.34 9.14
CA GLY A 16 -7.58 6.04 9.88
C GLY A 16 -7.77 7.55 9.87
N GLY A 17 -6.80 8.27 10.44
CA GLY A 17 -6.85 9.73 10.54
C GLY A 17 -6.88 10.47 9.19
N PHE A 18 -6.45 9.80 8.12
CA PHE A 18 -6.41 10.33 6.76
C PHE A 18 -7.64 9.96 5.91
N GLY A 19 -8.61 9.23 6.47
CA GLY A 19 -9.84 8.82 5.77
C GLY A 19 -10.08 7.31 5.80
N THR A 20 -10.69 6.79 4.74
CA THR A 20 -11.11 5.39 4.62
C THR A 20 -10.44 4.71 3.45
N VAL A 21 -10.16 3.42 3.57
CA VAL A 21 -9.63 2.58 2.50
C VAL A 21 -10.64 1.50 2.20
N HIS A 22 -11.04 1.38 0.94
CA HIS A 22 -11.97 0.35 0.47
C HIS A 22 -11.28 -0.60 -0.50
N LEU A 23 -11.72 -1.85 -0.51
CA LEU A 23 -11.48 -2.76 -1.61
C LEU A 23 -12.23 -2.22 -2.82
N ALA A 24 -11.61 -2.18 -3.99
CA ALA A 24 -12.27 -1.78 -5.23
C ALA A 24 -11.84 -2.71 -6.36
N SER A 25 -12.62 -2.76 -7.44
CA SER A 25 -12.22 -3.48 -8.65
C SER A 25 -12.61 -2.72 -9.90
N TYR A 26 -11.83 -2.93 -10.97
CA TYR A 26 -12.24 -2.57 -12.32
C TYR A 26 -13.12 -3.67 -12.88
N GLN A 27 -14.29 -3.28 -13.40
CA GLN A 27 -15.10 -4.19 -14.20
C GLN A 27 -14.28 -4.70 -15.39
N PRO A 28 -14.23 -6.02 -15.63
CA PRO A 28 -13.63 -6.54 -16.83
C PRO A 28 -14.39 -6.01 -18.05
N PRO A 29 -13.68 -5.64 -19.14
CA PRO A 29 -14.32 -5.39 -20.43
C PRO A 29 -15.19 -6.58 -20.85
N GLU A 30 -16.29 -6.32 -21.58
CA GLU A 30 -17.23 -7.38 -22.03
C GLU A 30 -16.52 -8.50 -22.83
N ASP A 31 -15.41 -8.17 -23.52
CA ASP A 31 -14.63 -9.09 -24.36
C ASP A 31 -13.39 -9.71 -23.66
N ALA A 32 -13.17 -9.41 -22.38
CA ALA A 32 -11.98 -9.86 -21.64
C ALA A 32 -12.30 -11.02 -20.68
N PRO A 33 -11.32 -11.86 -20.32
CA PRO A 33 -11.53 -12.86 -19.28
C PRO A 33 -12.07 -12.21 -18.00
N ALA A 34 -13.06 -12.86 -17.38
CA ALA A 34 -13.90 -12.36 -16.27
C ALA A 34 -13.16 -12.13 -14.93
N ARG A 35 -11.85 -11.89 -14.94
CA ARG A 35 -11.11 -11.62 -13.70
C ARG A 35 -11.13 -10.12 -13.44
N GLU A 36 -11.83 -9.75 -12.39
CA GLU A 36 -11.78 -8.41 -11.81
C GLU A 36 -10.35 -8.06 -11.41
N ARG A 37 -9.90 -6.86 -11.81
CA ARG A 37 -8.63 -6.30 -11.35
C ARG A 37 -8.89 -5.51 -10.07
N PHE A 38 -8.46 -6.05 -8.94
CA PHE A 38 -8.64 -5.41 -7.64
C PHE A 38 -7.58 -4.33 -7.36
N VAL A 39 -8.01 -3.28 -6.66
CA VAL A 39 -7.23 -2.14 -6.19
C VAL A 39 -7.68 -1.73 -4.79
N ALA A 40 -6.87 -0.94 -4.10
CA ALA A 40 -7.26 -0.28 -2.86
C ALA A 40 -7.64 1.17 -3.16
N LEU A 41 -8.83 1.60 -2.75
CA LEU A 41 -9.34 2.95 -2.94
C LEU A 41 -9.26 3.71 -1.61
N LYS A 42 -8.25 4.58 -1.45
CA LYS A 42 -8.10 5.45 -0.26
C LYS A 42 -8.85 6.76 -0.52
N GLN A 43 -9.94 6.97 0.20
CA GLN A 43 -10.74 8.18 0.15
C GLN A 43 -10.31 9.12 1.28
N ILE A 44 -9.81 10.29 0.90
CA ILE A 44 -9.28 11.31 1.79
C ILE A 44 -10.27 12.47 1.85
N GLN A 45 -10.85 12.69 3.02
CA GLN A 45 -11.69 13.86 3.28
C GLN A 45 -10.83 14.97 3.88
N ILE A 46 -10.81 16.11 3.19
CA ILE A 46 -10.13 17.30 3.69
C ILE A 46 -11.08 17.98 4.68
N ALA A 47 -10.76 17.90 5.97
CA ALA A 47 -11.51 18.58 7.01
C ALA A 47 -11.06 20.05 7.11
N ALA A 48 -11.62 20.93 6.29
CA ALA A 48 -11.38 22.37 6.34
C ALA A 48 -12.67 23.15 6.63
N LYS A 49 -12.59 24.17 7.49
CA LYS A 49 -13.73 25.04 7.80
C LYS A 49 -13.81 26.24 6.87
N LYS A 50 -12.67 26.64 6.30
CA LYS A 50 -12.54 27.77 5.38
C LYS A 50 -12.05 27.31 4.02
N LYS A 51 -12.42 28.05 2.98
CA LYS A 51 -12.01 27.79 1.60
C LYS A 51 -10.48 27.85 1.43
N GLU A 52 -9.80 28.75 2.14
CA GLU A 52 -8.33 28.89 2.12
C GLU A 52 -7.62 27.66 2.70
N GLU A 53 -8.13 27.14 3.82
CA GLU A 53 -7.63 25.91 4.46
C GLU A 53 -7.84 24.71 3.53
N GLN A 54 -8.99 24.63 2.85
CA GLN A 54 -9.28 23.59 1.87
C GLN A 54 -8.28 23.62 0.72
N ILE A 55 -8.01 24.81 0.15
CA ILE A 55 -7.05 24.98 -0.95
C ILE A 55 -5.64 24.59 -0.49
N TYR A 56 -5.23 25.00 0.70
CA TYR A 56 -3.92 24.66 1.24
C TYR A 56 -3.76 23.16 1.46
N ALA A 57 -4.73 22.51 2.11
CA ALA A 57 -4.70 21.07 2.34
C ALA A 57 -4.72 20.28 1.03
N GLN A 58 -5.51 20.70 0.03
CA GLN A 58 -5.49 20.09 -1.29
C GLN A 58 -4.12 20.23 -1.94
N SER A 59 -3.45 21.38 -1.82
CA SER A 59 -2.11 21.58 -2.39
C SER A 59 -1.03 20.68 -1.77
N LEU A 60 -1.18 20.30 -0.49
CA LEU A 60 -0.28 19.34 0.16
C LEU A 60 -0.52 17.93 -0.35
N LEU A 61 -1.79 17.55 -0.52
CA LEU A 61 -2.17 16.25 -1.07
C LEU A 61 -1.74 16.10 -2.54
N ASP A 62 -1.87 17.15 -3.35
CA ASP A 62 -1.43 17.13 -4.75
C ASP A 62 0.09 16.88 -4.85
N ARG A 63 0.89 17.47 -3.95
CA ARG A 63 2.33 17.21 -3.86
C ARG A 63 2.65 15.76 -3.46
N GLU A 64 1.89 15.18 -2.53
CA GLU A 64 2.01 13.77 -2.16
C GLU A 64 1.73 12.86 -3.36
N ILE A 65 0.62 13.12 -4.08
CA ILE A 65 0.22 12.39 -5.29
C ILE A 65 1.33 12.45 -6.34
N GLU A 66 1.87 13.65 -6.60
CA GLU A 66 2.95 13.82 -7.57
C GLU A 66 4.22 13.07 -7.17
N LEU A 67 4.60 13.11 -5.89
CA LEU A 67 5.76 12.39 -5.39
C LEU A 67 5.57 10.89 -5.61
N GLN A 68 4.47 10.32 -5.09
CA GLN A 68 4.21 8.89 -5.15
C GLN A 68 4.05 8.38 -6.58
N HIS A 69 3.46 9.18 -7.48
CA HIS A 69 3.34 8.84 -8.89
C HIS A 69 4.69 8.79 -9.63
N LYS A 70 5.68 9.59 -9.20
CA LYS A 70 7.04 9.59 -9.77
C LYS A 70 7.91 8.43 -9.27
N ILE A 71 7.69 7.94 -8.05
CA ILE A 71 8.54 6.91 -7.43
C ILE A 71 7.98 5.50 -7.61
N ARG A 72 8.30 4.86 -8.74
CA ARG A 72 7.90 3.47 -9.01
C ARG A 72 8.96 2.48 -8.52
N SER A 73 8.60 1.61 -7.59
CA SER A 73 9.48 0.59 -7.04
C SER A 73 8.72 -0.67 -6.63
N PRO A 74 9.30 -1.88 -6.75
CA PRO A 74 8.69 -3.11 -6.23
C PRO A 74 8.52 -3.08 -4.71
N TYR A 75 9.25 -2.22 -4.00
CA TYR A 75 9.21 -2.08 -2.54
C TYR A 75 8.13 -1.13 -2.03
N LEU A 76 7.39 -0.48 -2.92
CA LEU A 76 6.37 0.51 -2.57
C LEU A 76 5.00 0.06 -3.06
N VAL A 77 3.97 0.53 -2.36
CA VAL A 77 2.59 0.45 -2.86
C VAL A 77 2.42 1.47 -3.96
N TRP A 78 2.13 0.97 -5.17
CA TRP A 78 2.02 1.82 -6.35
C TRP A 78 0.75 2.68 -6.32
N LEU A 79 0.89 3.96 -6.69
CA LEU A 79 -0.23 4.86 -6.97
C LEU A 79 -0.55 4.86 -8.46
N GLU A 80 -1.65 4.23 -8.84
CA GLU A 80 -2.13 4.21 -10.22
C GLU A 80 -2.64 5.58 -10.66
N GLY A 81 -3.26 6.31 -9.74
CA GLY A 81 -3.55 7.73 -9.89
C GLY A 81 -4.55 8.20 -8.86
N ALA A 82 -5.06 9.41 -9.05
CA ALA A 82 -5.96 10.05 -8.12
C ALA A 82 -7.07 10.79 -8.87
N PHE A 83 -8.23 10.91 -8.24
CA PHE A 83 -9.32 11.71 -8.76
C PHE A 83 -10.11 12.36 -7.61
N SER A 84 -10.62 13.56 -7.84
CA SER A 84 -11.54 14.20 -6.91
C SER A 84 -12.97 13.72 -7.16
N SER A 85 -13.73 13.49 -6.08
CA SER A 85 -15.17 13.26 -6.10
C SER A 85 -15.88 14.56 -5.73
N PRO A 86 -16.51 15.27 -6.68
CA PRO A 86 -17.24 16.50 -6.41
C PRO A 86 -18.40 16.28 -5.43
N GLU A 87 -19.06 15.12 -5.52
CA GLU A 87 -20.22 14.73 -4.71
C GLU A 87 -19.88 14.65 -3.22
N THR A 88 -18.69 14.15 -2.90
CA THR A 88 -18.26 13.92 -1.51
C THR A 88 -17.19 14.92 -1.04
N SER A 89 -16.80 15.87 -1.90
CA SER A 89 -15.69 16.81 -1.65
C SER A 89 -14.43 16.12 -1.14
N SER A 90 -14.17 14.91 -1.64
CA SER A 90 -13.04 14.07 -1.23
C SER A 90 -12.12 13.80 -2.40
N THR A 91 -10.86 13.50 -2.09
CA THR A 91 -9.88 13.05 -3.08
C THR A 91 -9.65 11.55 -2.88
N CYS A 92 -9.77 10.79 -3.95
CA CYS A 92 -9.59 9.35 -3.96
C CYS A 92 -8.27 8.99 -4.61
N LEU A 93 -7.48 8.14 -3.93
CA LEU A 93 -6.26 7.54 -4.45
C LEU A 93 -6.55 6.10 -4.86
N VAL A 94 -6.16 5.74 -6.08
CA VAL A 94 -6.24 4.37 -6.60
C VAL A 94 -4.88 3.71 -6.42
N LEU A 95 -4.79 2.79 -5.48
CA LEU A 95 -3.55 2.15 -5.03
C LEU A 95 -3.53 0.68 -5.41
N GLU A 96 -2.33 0.13 -5.62
CA GLU A 96 -2.11 -1.31 -5.67
C GLU A 96 -2.69 -2.00 -4.42
N LEU A 97 -3.45 -3.08 -4.62
CA LEU A 97 -3.99 -3.85 -3.50
C LEU A 97 -2.94 -4.83 -2.97
N CYS A 98 -2.48 -4.61 -1.75
CA CYS A 98 -1.74 -5.62 -0.99
C CYS A 98 -2.71 -6.60 -0.33
N VAL A 99 -2.93 -7.72 -1.02
CA VAL A 99 -4.00 -8.68 -0.69
C VAL A 99 -3.87 -9.37 0.66
N LEU A 100 -2.71 -9.28 1.32
CA LEU A 100 -2.45 -9.90 2.64
C LEU A 100 -2.56 -8.91 3.81
N GLY A 101 -3.05 -7.70 3.57
CA GLY A 101 -3.21 -6.67 4.61
C GLY A 101 -1.88 -6.04 5.02
N ASP A 102 -1.83 -5.51 6.24
CA ASP A 102 -0.66 -4.86 6.81
C ASP A 102 0.11 -5.77 7.79
N LEU A 103 1.33 -5.34 8.12
CA LEU A 103 2.21 -6.08 9.02
C LEU A 103 1.70 -6.05 10.47
N TYR A 104 0.96 -5.03 10.88
CA TYR A 104 0.41 -4.94 12.23
C TYR A 104 -0.59 -6.07 12.48
N GLU A 105 -1.54 -6.26 11.56
CA GLU A 105 -2.51 -7.35 11.63
C GLU A 105 -1.82 -8.71 11.58
N TYR A 106 -0.79 -8.88 10.74
CA TYR A 106 -0.03 -10.12 10.69
C TYR A 106 0.67 -10.43 12.02
N ILE A 107 1.33 -9.45 12.64
CA ILE A 107 1.98 -9.62 13.95
C ILE A 107 0.93 -10.00 15.01
N ALA A 108 -0.22 -9.32 15.02
CA ALA A 108 -1.27 -9.57 16.00
C ALA A 108 -1.86 -10.98 15.86
N ALA A 109 -2.14 -11.40 14.61
CA ALA A 109 -2.76 -12.69 14.32
C ALA A 109 -1.79 -13.88 14.39
N GLY A 110 -0.48 -13.65 14.18
CA GLY A 110 0.53 -14.71 14.08
C GLY A 110 0.44 -15.52 12.77
N ALA A 111 -0.48 -15.17 11.87
CA ALA A 111 -0.70 -15.83 10.58
C ALA A 111 -1.21 -14.80 9.57
N VAL A 112 -0.85 -14.94 8.29
CA VAL A 112 -1.37 -14.07 7.23
C VAL A 112 -2.80 -14.43 6.86
N SER A 113 -3.61 -13.42 6.60
CA SER A 113 -4.97 -13.53 6.05
C SER A 113 -5.11 -12.70 4.79
N PHE A 114 -6.05 -13.09 3.93
CA PHE A 114 -6.47 -12.23 2.83
C PHE A 114 -7.34 -11.09 3.37
N VAL A 115 -7.26 -9.93 2.73
CA VAL A 115 -8.11 -8.79 3.04
C VAL A 115 -9.61 -9.13 2.88
N PRO A 116 -10.50 -8.59 3.73
CA PRO A 116 -11.94 -8.88 3.65
C PRO A 116 -12.55 -8.55 2.29
N GLY A 117 -13.37 -9.47 1.76
CA GLY A 117 -14.04 -9.32 0.46
C GLY A 117 -13.20 -9.73 -0.75
N TYR A 118 -11.90 -10.03 -0.56
CA TYR A 118 -11.05 -10.54 -1.63
C TYR A 118 -11.16 -12.06 -1.75
N THR A 119 -11.38 -12.54 -2.98
CA THR A 119 -11.41 -13.99 -3.28
C THR A 119 -10.11 -14.41 -3.96
N PRO A 120 -9.26 -15.20 -3.29
CA PRO A 120 -7.97 -15.61 -3.84
C PRO A 120 -8.15 -16.65 -4.95
N THR A 121 -7.25 -16.61 -5.92
CA THR A 121 -7.09 -17.67 -6.91
C THR A 121 -6.52 -18.95 -6.31
N GLN A 122 -6.49 -20.01 -7.11
CA GLN A 122 -5.87 -21.29 -6.71
C GLN A 122 -4.38 -21.13 -6.35
N SER A 123 -3.64 -20.32 -7.12
CA SER A 123 -2.21 -20.06 -6.85
C SER A 123 -2.02 -19.28 -5.54
N GLU A 124 -2.79 -18.21 -5.34
CA GLU A 124 -2.74 -17.41 -4.10
C GLU A 124 -3.15 -18.23 -2.88
N SER A 125 -4.15 -19.12 -3.03
CA SER A 125 -4.53 -20.09 -2.01
C SER A 125 -3.42 -21.11 -1.70
N ALA A 126 -2.63 -21.51 -2.71
CA ALA A 126 -1.46 -22.36 -2.52
C ALA A 126 -0.36 -21.64 -1.74
N PHE A 127 -0.10 -20.37 -2.05
CA PHE A 127 0.82 -19.53 -1.27
C PHE A 127 0.39 -19.49 0.21
N ARG A 128 -0.89 -19.25 0.50
CA ARG A 128 -1.41 -19.25 1.88
C ARG A 128 -1.19 -20.58 2.61
N ARG A 129 -1.30 -21.73 1.92
CA ARG A 129 -0.95 -23.01 2.54
C ARG A 129 0.54 -23.09 2.90
N GLY A 130 1.40 -22.54 2.04
CA GLY A 130 2.84 -22.45 2.28
C GLY A 130 3.21 -21.61 3.50
N THR A 131 2.40 -20.62 3.90
CA THR A 131 2.70 -19.78 5.07
C THR A 131 2.51 -20.53 6.40
N SER A 132 1.78 -21.66 6.40
CA SER A 132 1.46 -22.41 7.61
C SER A 132 2.69 -22.87 8.41
N MET A 133 3.82 -23.08 7.74
CA MET A 133 5.09 -23.44 8.38
C MET A 133 5.67 -22.33 9.27
N TYR A 134 5.19 -21.09 9.12
CA TYR A 134 5.63 -19.94 9.90
C TYR A 134 4.54 -19.37 10.81
N ASN A 135 3.38 -20.03 10.89
CA ASN A 135 2.31 -19.57 11.76
C ASN A 135 2.73 -19.68 13.23
N CYS A 136 2.41 -18.65 13.99
CA CYS A 136 2.64 -18.55 15.42
C CYS A 136 1.29 -18.36 16.14
N HIS A 137 1.29 -18.56 17.45
CA HIS A 137 0.10 -18.26 18.25
C HIS A 137 -0.18 -16.74 18.19
N PRO A 138 -1.45 -16.30 18.16
CA PRO A 138 -1.78 -14.89 18.21
C PRO A 138 -1.11 -14.20 19.40
N GLY A 139 -0.48 -13.05 19.16
CA GLY A 139 0.27 -12.29 20.17
C GLY A 139 1.65 -12.84 20.56
N ALA A 140 2.08 -14.01 20.06
CA ALA A 140 3.41 -14.55 20.32
C ALA A 140 4.52 -13.89 19.48
N GLY A 141 4.16 -12.97 18.58
CA GLY A 141 5.05 -12.42 17.57
C GLY A 141 5.13 -13.32 16.33
N LEU A 142 6.09 -13.00 15.45
CA LEU A 142 6.29 -13.72 14.20
C LEU A 142 7.44 -14.72 14.29
N HIS A 143 7.38 -15.76 13.45
CA HIS A 143 8.46 -16.72 13.31
C HIS A 143 9.77 -16.02 12.91
N GLU A 144 10.90 -16.41 13.50
CA GLU A 144 12.21 -15.75 13.31
C GLU A 144 12.60 -15.57 11.83
N ARG A 145 12.45 -16.62 11.01
CA ARG A 145 12.69 -16.53 9.56
C ARG A 145 11.87 -15.45 8.85
N VAL A 146 10.63 -15.24 9.28
CA VAL A 146 9.76 -14.19 8.75
C VAL A 146 10.28 -12.83 9.18
N ILE A 147 10.62 -12.66 10.46
CA ILE A 147 11.21 -11.41 10.99
C ILE A 147 12.46 -11.03 10.20
N LEU A 148 13.41 -11.96 10.03
CA LEU A 148 14.65 -11.71 9.30
C LEU A 148 14.40 -11.34 7.85
N SER A 149 13.49 -12.05 7.17
CA SER A 149 13.16 -11.75 5.76
C SER A 149 12.48 -10.39 5.61
N LEU A 150 11.47 -10.08 6.41
CA LEU A 150 10.77 -8.80 6.35
C LEU A 150 11.69 -7.63 6.72
N THR A 151 12.57 -7.82 7.71
CA THR A 151 13.57 -6.81 8.08
C THR A 151 14.53 -6.53 6.93
N ALA A 152 15.02 -7.57 6.25
CA ALA A 152 15.89 -7.41 5.08
C ALA A 152 15.16 -6.74 3.91
N GLN A 153 13.89 -7.06 3.68
CA GLN A 153 13.07 -6.40 2.67
C GLN A 153 12.84 -4.91 2.99
N LEU A 154 12.53 -4.58 4.25
CA LEU A 154 12.39 -3.20 4.71
C LEU A 154 13.69 -2.41 4.56
N ALA A 155 14.83 -3.02 4.91
CA ALA A 155 16.13 -2.38 4.72
C ALA A 155 16.40 -2.04 3.24
N LYS A 156 16.10 -2.95 2.32
CA LYS A 156 16.19 -2.71 0.86
C LYS A 156 15.23 -1.62 0.39
N ALA A 157 14.01 -1.61 0.92
CA ALA A 157 13.01 -0.59 0.59
C ALA A 157 13.47 0.82 1.02
N LEU A 158 14.03 0.93 2.23
CA LEU A 158 14.57 2.18 2.76
C LEU A 158 15.82 2.63 2.00
N ASP A 159 16.74 1.71 1.68
CA ASP A 159 17.92 2.00 0.87
C ASP A 159 17.52 2.54 -0.53
N TRP A 160 16.50 1.93 -1.15
CA TRP A 160 15.95 2.43 -2.41
C TRP A 160 15.34 3.83 -2.26
N LEU A 161 14.53 4.07 -1.22
CA LEU A 161 13.93 5.38 -0.96
C LEU A 161 14.99 6.46 -0.78
N HIS A 162 16.00 6.18 0.05
CA HIS A 162 17.09 7.12 0.32
C HIS A 162 17.96 7.38 -0.92
N SER A 163 18.22 6.36 -1.74
CA SER A 163 18.90 6.52 -3.03
C SER A 163 18.13 7.41 -4.01
N ASN A 164 16.82 7.52 -3.84
CA ASN A 164 15.94 8.43 -4.59
C ASN A 164 15.67 9.74 -3.83
N ASN A 165 16.43 10.04 -2.78
CA ASN A 165 16.30 11.24 -1.94
C ASN A 165 14.91 11.39 -1.30
N VAL A 166 14.22 10.28 -1.01
CA VAL A 166 12.92 10.29 -0.33
C VAL A 166 13.08 9.79 1.09
N VAL A 167 12.58 10.57 2.05
CA VAL A 167 12.43 10.14 3.44
C VAL A 167 10.95 9.93 3.73
N HIS A 168 10.57 8.72 4.16
CA HIS A 168 9.17 8.37 4.42
C HIS A 168 8.57 9.08 5.65
N ARG A 169 9.36 9.19 6.74
CA ARG A 169 9.00 9.79 8.04
C ARG A 169 7.88 9.14 8.85
N ASP A 170 7.11 8.20 8.31
CA ASP A 170 6.07 7.46 9.05
C ASP A 170 6.22 5.93 8.89
N ILE A 171 7.40 5.39 9.20
CA ILE A 171 7.62 3.94 9.15
C ILE A 171 7.07 3.30 10.43
N LYS A 172 5.99 2.54 10.28
CA LYS A 172 5.31 1.75 11.32
C LYS A 172 4.62 0.54 10.70
N SER A 173 4.28 -0.46 11.50
CA SER A 173 3.70 -1.73 11.02
C SER A 173 2.44 -1.57 10.18
N GLU A 174 1.63 -0.56 10.47
CA GLU A 174 0.38 -0.23 9.78
C GLU A 174 0.62 0.35 8.37
N ASN A 175 1.81 0.90 8.12
CA ASN A 175 2.23 1.44 6.83
C ASN A 175 3.12 0.45 6.05
N LEU A 176 3.26 -0.79 6.53
CA LEU A 176 4.02 -1.86 5.88
C LEU A 176 3.04 -2.92 5.39
N MET A 177 2.72 -2.85 4.10
CA MET A 177 1.75 -3.71 3.46
C MET A 177 2.37 -5.01 2.97
N LEU A 178 1.58 -6.08 2.90
CA LEU A 178 2.02 -7.41 2.54
C LEU A 178 1.34 -7.90 1.25
N HIS A 179 2.16 -8.39 0.31
CA HIS A 179 1.71 -8.94 -0.97
C HIS A 179 2.24 -10.36 -1.18
N ILE A 180 1.56 -11.12 -2.03
CA ILE A 180 2.05 -12.41 -2.51
C ILE A 180 3.23 -12.17 -3.48
N PRO A 181 4.38 -12.83 -3.31
CA PRO A 181 5.47 -12.77 -4.26
C PRO A 181 5.06 -13.32 -5.63
N PRO A 182 5.44 -12.67 -6.75
CA PRO A 182 5.31 -13.26 -8.08
C PRO A 182 6.06 -14.60 -8.17
N ASP A 183 5.59 -15.52 -9.01
CA ASP A 183 6.18 -16.86 -9.14
C ASP A 183 7.69 -16.83 -9.47
N ASP A 184 8.14 -15.83 -10.23
CA ASP A 184 9.56 -15.67 -10.58
C ASP A 184 10.44 -15.30 -9.39
N HIS A 185 9.89 -14.73 -8.31
CA HIS A 185 10.65 -14.44 -7.10
C HIS A 185 11.14 -15.72 -6.43
N LEU A 186 10.35 -16.80 -6.50
CA LEU A 186 10.76 -18.11 -5.98
C LEU A 186 11.98 -18.66 -6.75
N LYS A 187 12.07 -18.39 -8.07
CA LYS A 187 13.19 -18.83 -8.91
C LYS A 187 14.50 -18.14 -8.56
N ILE A 188 14.44 -16.90 -8.09
CA ILE A 188 15.61 -16.12 -7.65
C ILE A 188 15.92 -16.27 -6.15
N GLY A 189 15.29 -17.25 -5.48
CA GLY A 189 15.61 -17.60 -4.10
C GLY A 189 14.76 -16.90 -3.03
N HIS A 190 13.64 -16.27 -3.38
CA HIS A 190 12.70 -15.78 -2.38
C HIS A 190 12.13 -16.95 -1.55
N PRO A 191 12.11 -16.86 -0.22
CA PRO A 191 11.64 -17.96 0.62
C PRO A 191 10.15 -18.26 0.41
N VAL A 192 9.84 -19.54 0.18
CA VAL A 192 8.46 -20.03 0.05
C VAL A 192 7.67 -19.69 1.31
N GLY A 193 6.45 -19.19 1.14
CA GLY A 193 5.51 -18.90 2.23
C GLY A 193 5.79 -17.61 2.99
N ILE A 194 6.78 -16.82 2.59
CA ILE A 194 7.05 -15.50 3.18
C ILE A 194 6.51 -14.39 2.25
N PRO A 195 5.70 -13.45 2.74
CA PRO A 195 5.18 -12.34 1.93
C PRO A 195 6.26 -11.39 1.39
N LEU A 196 5.89 -10.64 0.34
CA LEU A 196 6.57 -9.42 -0.04
C LEU A 196 6.10 -8.24 0.81
N LEU A 197 7.05 -7.47 1.33
CA LEU A 197 6.78 -6.23 2.06
C LEU A 197 6.84 -5.03 1.11
N LYS A 198 5.84 -4.16 1.23
CA LYS A 198 5.74 -2.89 0.50
C LYS A 198 5.45 -1.74 1.46
N ILE A 199 6.20 -0.65 1.35
CA ILE A 199 5.93 0.57 2.13
C ILE A 199 4.75 1.33 1.50
N ALA A 200 3.82 1.76 2.34
CA ALA A 200 2.64 2.54 1.99
C ALA A 200 2.56 3.84 2.81
N ASP A 201 1.61 4.69 2.42
CA ASP A 201 1.25 5.96 3.09
C ASP A 201 2.33 7.04 3.08
N PHE A 202 2.41 7.76 1.96
CA PHE A 202 3.38 8.83 1.73
C PHE A 202 2.90 10.20 2.23
N GLY A 203 1.84 10.27 3.04
CA GLY A 203 1.27 11.52 3.55
C GLY A 203 2.23 12.37 4.39
N LEU A 204 3.27 11.74 4.94
CA LEU A 204 4.36 12.42 5.62
C LEU A 204 5.69 12.31 4.87
N ALA A 205 5.74 11.77 3.66
CA ALA A 205 7.00 11.66 2.92
C ALA A 205 7.52 13.01 2.44
N ARG A 206 8.84 13.11 2.23
CA ARG A 206 9.48 14.31 1.69
C ARG A 206 10.62 13.96 0.75
N GLN A 207 10.64 14.59 -0.42
CA GLN A 207 11.82 14.60 -1.28
C GLN A 207 12.82 15.63 -0.75
N LEU A 208 14.05 15.20 -0.52
CA LEU A 208 15.15 16.06 -0.12
C LEU A 208 15.69 16.77 -1.37
N GLU A 209 15.79 18.09 -1.29
CA GLU A 209 16.52 18.87 -2.27
C GLU A 209 18.01 18.71 -1.98
N LEU A 210 18.73 18.00 -2.84
CA LEU A 210 20.19 18.00 -2.84
C LEU A 210 20.70 19.28 -3.53
N ASP A 211 20.58 20.42 -2.84
CA ASP A 211 21.51 21.56 -2.90
C ASP A 211 20.91 22.80 -2.21
N GLN A 212 21.12 22.90 -0.89
CA GLN A 212 21.59 24.15 -0.30
C GLN A 212 22.61 23.79 0.79
N PRO A 213 23.86 24.29 0.74
CA PRO A 213 24.75 24.17 1.89
C PRO A 213 24.05 24.75 3.11
N ALA A 214 24.08 24.01 4.22
CA ALA A 214 23.47 24.41 5.47
C ALA A 214 23.83 25.86 5.80
N ARG A 215 22.85 26.76 5.73
CA ARG A 215 22.99 28.07 6.36
C ARG A 215 22.93 27.85 7.86
N THR A 216 24.09 27.75 8.49
CA THR A 216 24.26 28.08 9.90
C THR A 216 23.75 29.50 10.10
N GLN A 217 22.64 29.66 10.82
CA GLN A 217 22.35 30.88 11.56
C GLN A 217 23.01 30.81 12.93
#